data_AF-A0A0B5DPK8-F1
#
_entry.id   AF-A0A0B5DPK8-F1
#
_cell.length_a   1.000
_cell.length_b   1.000
_cell.length_c   1.000
_cell.angle_alpha   90.00
_cell.angle_beta   90.00
_cell.angle_gamma   90.00
#
_symmetry.space_group_name_H-M   'P 1'
#
loop_
_entity.id
_entity.type
_entity.pdbx_description
1 polymer ?
#
loop_
_entity_poly.entity_id
_entity_poly.type
_entity_poly.pdbx_seq_one_letter_code
_entity_poly.pdbx_strand_id
1 'polypeptide(L)'
;MAVPRYTLLRVARALSEDSTAYVTLRGATTHHAAEVLTAVPRRATGVDLTVPPMLNSHVFGAFDAFATAVRRDLGKERAAEWDRKVFEEATARQSVPPPYAKDPVGHLVASWQQTLREGGLENSADVLEQQNAVMVDIWGKATGLGDKVRDSLHDDALNDTSAARGNALRNLS
;
A
#
# COMPACT_ATOMS: atom_id res chain seq x y z
N MET A 1 -6.56 1.68 28.66
CA MET A 1 -7.89 1.56 28.04
C MET A 1 -7.66 1.19 26.58
N ALA A 2 -8.18 0.06 26.09
CA ALA A 2 -8.00 -0.36 24.70
C ALA A 2 -9.07 0.30 23.83
N VAL A 3 -8.67 0.93 22.73
CA VAL A 3 -9.61 1.50 21.74
C VAL A 3 -10.05 0.38 20.79
N PRO A 4 -11.36 0.17 20.55
CA PRO A 4 -11.82 -0.82 19.59
C PRO A 4 -11.30 -0.52 18.18
N ARG A 5 -10.90 -1.56 17.44
CA ARG A 5 -10.37 -1.43 16.07
C ARG A 5 -11.32 -0.66 15.16
N TYR A 6 -12.63 -0.89 15.24
CA TYR A 6 -13.61 -0.19 14.40
C TYR A 6 -13.63 1.33 14.66
N THR A 7 -13.39 1.76 15.90
CA THR A 7 -13.30 3.18 16.25
C THR A 7 -12.09 3.82 15.57
N LEU A 8 -10.94 3.16 15.60
CA LEU A 8 -9.73 3.64 14.90
C LEU A 8 -9.94 3.70 13.38
N LEU A 9 -10.58 2.69 12.79
CA LEU A 9 -10.89 2.69 11.36
C LEU A 9 -11.79 3.87 10.97
N ARG A 10 -12.82 4.19 11.77
CA ARG A 10 -13.72 5.32 11.51
C ARG A 10 -13.00 6.67 11.61
N VAL A 11 -12.13 6.84 12.60
CA VAL A 11 -11.30 8.06 12.75
C VAL A 11 -10.35 8.20 11.56
N ALA A 12 -9.64 7.13 11.19
CA ALA A 12 -8.74 7.13 10.05
C ALA A 12 -9.46 7.42 8.72
N ARG A 13 -10.65 6.84 8.51
CA ARG A 13 -11.51 7.15 7.37
C ARG A 13 -11.96 8.61 7.34
N ALA A 14 -12.34 9.18 8.48
CA ALA A 14 -12.73 10.60 8.56
C ALA A 14 -11.55 11.53 8.23
N LEU A 15 -10.35 11.23 8.72
CA LEU A 15 -9.14 11.95 8.34
C LEU A 15 -8.85 11.83 6.84
N SER A 16 -9.17 10.69 6.23
CA SER A 16 -8.92 10.42 4.81
C SER A 16 -9.86 11.15 3.85
N GLU A 17 -10.90 11.84 4.36
CA GLU A 17 -11.71 12.77 3.54
C GLU A 17 -10.85 13.93 3.01
N ASP A 18 -9.83 14.33 3.77
CA ASP A 18 -8.78 15.21 3.30
C ASP A 18 -7.73 14.42 2.52
N SER A 19 -7.54 14.76 1.24
CA SER A 19 -6.61 14.05 0.35
C SER A 19 -5.17 14.09 0.84
N THR A 20 -4.74 15.22 1.43
CA THR A 20 -3.38 15.40 1.93
C THR A 20 -3.12 14.55 3.18
N ALA A 21 -4.09 14.46 4.09
CA ALA A 21 -4.04 13.58 5.23
C ALA A 21 -3.99 12.10 4.79
N TYR A 22 -4.82 11.71 3.80
CA TYR A 22 -4.78 10.36 3.23
C TYR A 22 -3.39 10.03 2.66
N VAL A 23 -2.83 10.89 1.81
CA VAL A 23 -1.51 10.67 1.20
C VAL A 23 -0.41 10.62 2.25
N THR A 24 -0.46 11.48 3.27
CA THR A 24 0.53 11.49 4.35
C THR A 24 0.51 10.17 5.12
N LEU A 25 -0.67 9.69 5.51
CA LEU A 25 -0.83 8.42 6.23
C LEU A 25 -0.46 7.22 5.36
N ARG A 26 -0.86 7.23 4.07
CA ARG A 26 -0.49 6.20 3.09
C ARG A 26 1.02 6.17 2.86
N GLY A 27 1.67 7.32 2.74
CA GLY A 27 3.12 7.44 2.59
C GLY A 27 3.89 6.92 3.80
N ALA A 28 3.46 7.26 5.02
CA ALA A 28 4.05 6.72 6.25
C ALA A 28 3.90 5.19 6.33
N THR A 29 2.72 4.69 5.98
CA THR A 29 2.43 3.24 5.89
C THR A 29 3.30 2.56 4.83
N THR A 30 3.51 3.21 3.69
CA THR A 30 4.37 2.71 2.61
C THR A 30 5.81 2.55 3.08
N HIS A 31 6.33 3.55 3.80
CA HIS A 31 7.66 3.48 4.39
C HIS A 31 7.77 2.33 5.41
N HIS A 32 6.80 2.22 6.31
CA HIS A 32 6.79 1.16 7.31
C HIS A 32 6.68 -0.24 6.67
N ALA A 33 5.86 -0.41 5.64
CA ALA A 33 5.73 -1.65 4.91
C ALA A 33 7.07 -2.07 4.26
N ALA A 34 7.81 -1.11 3.71
CA ALA A 34 9.16 -1.33 3.18
C ALA A 34 10.14 -1.74 4.29
N GLU A 35 10.11 -1.11 5.46
CA GLU A 35 10.92 -1.52 6.62
C GLU A 35 10.64 -2.98 6.99
N VAL A 36 9.36 -3.35 7.10
CA VAL A 36 8.91 -4.71 7.42
C VAL A 36 9.43 -5.74 6.41
N LEU A 37 9.34 -5.46 5.11
CA LEU A 37 9.86 -6.36 4.07
C LEU A 37 11.40 -6.46 4.10
N THR A 38 12.10 -5.33 4.29
CA THR A 38 13.57 -5.31 4.30
C THR A 38 14.17 -5.95 5.56
N ALA A 39 13.40 -6.04 6.64
CA ALA A 39 13.78 -6.73 7.87
C ALA A 39 13.71 -8.28 7.75
N VAL A 40 13.08 -8.82 6.70
CA VAL A 40 12.98 -10.26 6.48
C VAL A 40 14.38 -10.85 6.22
N PRO A 41 14.80 -11.87 7.00
CA PRO A 41 16.08 -12.52 6.77
C PRO A 41 16.18 -13.11 5.35
N ARG A 42 17.33 -12.98 4.69
CA ARG A 42 17.54 -13.49 3.31
C ARG A 42 17.31 -14.99 3.12
N ARG A 43 17.33 -15.77 4.21
CA ARG A 43 17.11 -17.22 4.20
C ARG A 43 15.76 -17.60 4.83
N ALA A 44 14.89 -16.62 5.08
CA ALA A 44 13.55 -16.87 5.58
C ALA A 44 12.78 -17.74 4.59
N THR A 45 12.05 -18.70 5.14
CA THR A 45 11.15 -19.59 4.40
C THR A 45 9.89 -19.79 5.23
N GLY A 46 8.84 -20.33 4.60
CA GLY A 46 7.57 -20.56 5.28
C GLY A 46 7.02 -19.27 5.91
N VAL A 47 6.63 -19.33 7.18
CA VAL A 47 5.96 -18.24 7.88
C VAL A 47 6.81 -16.96 7.98
N ASP A 48 8.12 -17.09 8.17
CA ASP A 48 9.01 -15.92 8.29
C ASP A 48 9.11 -15.14 6.98
N LEU A 49 8.83 -15.81 5.85
CA LEU A 49 8.77 -15.20 4.52
C LEU A 49 7.38 -14.64 4.20
N THR A 50 6.31 -15.34 4.60
CA THR A 50 4.93 -15.02 4.16
C THR A 50 4.18 -14.06 5.09
N VAL A 51 4.47 -14.08 6.39
CA VAL A 51 3.78 -13.22 7.38
C VAL A 51 4.01 -11.72 7.13
N PRO A 52 5.22 -11.23 6.83
CA PRO A 52 5.44 -9.79 6.64
C PRO A 52 4.63 -9.20 5.47
N PRO A 53 4.61 -9.80 4.27
CA PRO A 53 3.68 -9.41 3.19
C PRO A 53 2.21 -9.43 3.62
N MET A 54 1.76 -10.49 4.31
CA MET A 54 0.38 -10.63 4.79
C MET A 54 -0.02 -9.50 5.76
N LEU A 55 0.87 -9.12 6.69
CA LEU A 55 0.62 -8.02 7.61
C LEU A 55 0.48 -6.68 6.86
N ASN A 56 1.34 -6.44 5.87
CA ASN A 56 1.22 -5.26 5.02
C ASN A 56 -0.10 -5.24 4.24
N SER A 57 -0.56 -6.39 3.72
CA SER A 57 -1.86 -6.51 3.03
C SER A 57 -3.02 -6.04 3.91
N HIS A 58 -2.99 -6.39 5.21
CA HIS A 58 -4.04 -5.94 6.13
C HIS A 58 -4.10 -4.43 6.31
N VAL A 59 -2.95 -3.77 6.31
CA VAL A 59 -2.87 -2.32 6.48
C VAL A 59 -3.26 -1.63 5.17
N PHE A 60 -2.69 -2.02 4.03
CA PHE A 60 -3.02 -1.44 2.74
C PHE A 60 -4.49 -1.64 2.37
N GLY A 61 -5.05 -2.82 2.62
CA GLY A 61 -6.47 -3.07 2.41
C GLY A 61 -7.36 -2.16 3.25
N ALA A 62 -6.95 -1.79 4.47
CA ALA A 62 -7.69 -0.81 5.27
C ALA A 62 -7.64 0.60 4.66
N PHE A 63 -6.50 1.03 4.13
CA PHE A 63 -6.41 2.31 3.42
C PHE A 63 -7.21 2.31 2.11
N ASP A 64 -7.20 1.22 1.36
CA ASP A 64 -8.02 1.08 0.16
C ASP A 64 -9.52 1.16 0.52
N ALA A 65 -9.91 0.57 1.67
CA ALA A 65 -11.26 0.69 2.19
C ALA A 65 -11.61 2.13 2.58
N PHE A 66 -10.67 2.91 3.13
CA PHE A 66 -10.88 4.33 3.39
C PHE A 66 -11.11 5.10 2.10
N ALA A 67 -10.25 4.90 1.09
CA ALA A 67 -10.39 5.55 -0.22
C ALA A 67 -11.73 5.21 -0.88
N THR A 68 -12.13 3.93 -0.89
CA THR A 68 -13.44 3.50 -1.40
C THR A 68 -14.59 4.17 -0.65
N ALA A 69 -14.56 4.21 0.69
CA ALA A 69 -15.62 4.83 1.49
C ALA A 69 -15.70 6.35 1.29
N VAL A 70 -14.56 7.03 1.19
CA VAL A 70 -14.49 8.47 0.94
C VAL A 70 -15.04 8.81 -0.45
N ARG A 71 -14.59 8.12 -1.50
CA ARG A 71 -15.08 8.31 -2.87
C ARG A 71 -16.59 8.12 -2.98
N ARG A 72 -17.13 7.09 -2.32
CA ARG A 72 -18.57 6.81 -2.28
C ARG A 72 -19.36 8.00 -1.72
N ASP A 73 -18.84 8.67 -0.70
CA ASP A 73 -19.57 9.70 0.04
C ASP A 73 -19.36 11.12 -0.55
N LEU A 74 -18.27 11.35 -1.30
CA LEU A 74 -17.96 12.64 -1.94
C LEU A 74 -18.79 12.94 -3.20
N GLY A 75 -19.35 11.92 -3.85
CA GLY A 75 -19.99 12.06 -5.17
C GLY A 75 -18.96 12.20 -6.31
N LYS A 76 -19.40 11.98 -7.56
CA LYS A 76 -18.52 11.74 -8.72
C LYS A 76 -17.46 12.82 -8.97
N GLU A 77 -17.86 14.10 -8.99
CA GLU A 77 -16.94 15.20 -9.32
C GLU A 77 -15.88 15.42 -8.24
N ARG A 78 -16.29 15.43 -6.97
CA ARG A 78 -15.38 15.60 -5.83
C ARG A 78 -14.49 14.38 -5.63
N ALA A 79 -14.99 13.18 -5.89
CA ALA A 79 -14.17 11.96 -5.89
C ALA A 79 -13.06 12.05 -6.95
N ALA A 80 -13.36 12.53 -8.16
CA ALA A 80 -12.35 12.73 -9.20
C ALA A 80 -11.31 13.81 -8.84
N GLU A 81 -11.73 14.89 -8.17
CA GLU A 81 -10.80 15.90 -7.65
C GLU A 81 -9.91 15.32 -6.53
N TRP A 82 -10.50 14.53 -5.63
CA TRP A 82 -9.79 13.85 -4.55
C TRP A 82 -8.73 12.89 -5.12
N ASP A 83 -9.10 12.04 -6.09
CA ASP A 83 -8.17 11.11 -6.73
C ASP A 83 -7.01 11.83 -7.42
N ARG A 84 -7.30 12.95 -8.10
CA ARG A 84 -6.26 13.79 -8.71
C ARG A 84 -5.28 14.34 -7.69
N LYS A 85 -5.78 14.92 -6.59
CA LYS A 85 -4.92 15.44 -5.51
C LYS A 85 -4.09 14.34 -4.88
N VAL A 86 -4.70 13.18 -4.61
CA VAL A 86 -3.99 12.01 -4.08
C VAL A 86 -2.85 11.59 -5.00
N PHE A 87 -3.11 11.50 -6.30
CA PHE A 87 -2.08 11.16 -7.29
C PHE A 87 -0.97 12.21 -7.38
N GLU A 88 -1.33 13.48 -7.50
CA GLU A 88 -0.38 14.60 -7.60
C GLU A 88 0.55 14.63 -6.38
N GLU A 89 -0.01 14.54 -5.17
CA GLU A 89 0.78 14.55 -3.94
C GLU A 89 1.61 13.28 -3.74
N ALA A 90 1.06 12.10 -4.05
CA ALA A 90 1.77 10.82 -3.93
C ALA A 90 2.96 10.71 -4.90
N THR A 91 2.91 11.43 -6.03
CA THR A 91 3.97 11.44 -7.04
C THR A 91 4.89 12.68 -6.98
N ALA A 92 4.55 13.69 -6.18
CA ALA A 92 5.27 14.97 -6.15
C ALA A 92 6.75 14.86 -5.70
N ARG A 93 7.08 13.90 -4.83
CA ARG A 93 8.41 13.81 -4.17
C ARG A 93 9.30 12.71 -4.74
N GLN A 94 9.09 12.32 -5.99
CA GLN A 94 9.83 11.21 -6.59
C GLN A 94 11.33 11.51 -6.71
N SER A 95 12.13 10.52 -6.32
CA SER A 95 13.55 10.41 -6.67
C SER A 95 13.78 9.14 -7.49
N VAL A 96 14.85 9.12 -8.29
CA VAL A 96 15.34 7.87 -8.90
C VAL A 96 15.57 6.85 -7.78
N PRO A 97 15.06 5.60 -7.88
CA PRO A 97 15.25 4.63 -6.83
C PRO A 97 16.73 4.39 -6.56
N PRO A 98 17.20 4.53 -5.30
CA PRO A 98 18.59 4.23 -4.97
C PRO A 98 18.86 2.73 -5.18
N PRO A 99 20.12 2.30 -5.31
CA PRO A 99 20.44 0.88 -5.32
C PRO A 99 19.98 0.20 -4.03
N TYR A 100 19.28 -0.93 -4.12
CA TYR A 100 18.76 -1.66 -2.96
C TYR A 100 19.84 -1.97 -1.91
N ALA A 101 21.06 -2.29 -2.33
CA ALA A 101 22.16 -2.58 -1.41
C ALA A 101 22.62 -1.38 -0.55
N LYS A 102 22.30 -0.14 -0.96
CA LYS A 102 22.65 1.08 -0.23
C LYS A 102 21.52 1.56 0.66
N ASP A 103 20.30 1.52 0.14
CA ASP A 103 19.08 1.94 0.84
C ASP A 103 17.91 1.02 0.44
N PRO A 104 17.72 -0.11 1.13
CA PRO A 104 16.67 -1.07 0.82
C PRO A 104 15.27 -0.46 0.91
N VAL A 105 15.02 0.32 1.96
CA VAL A 105 13.70 0.94 2.23
C VAL A 105 13.41 1.99 1.17
N GLY A 106 14.35 2.92 0.96
CA GLY A 106 14.23 3.95 -0.06
C GLY A 106 14.11 3.38 -1.48
N HIS A 107 14.79 2.25 -1.77
CA HIS A 107 14.63 1.55 -3.03
C HIS A 107 13.19 1.07 -3.26
N LEU A 108 12.58 0.41 -2.27
CA LEU A 108 11.20 -0.09 -2.38
C LEU A 108 10.19 1.06 -2.52
N VAL A 109 10.30 2.09 -1.68
CA VAL A 109 9.38 3.23 -1.69
C VAL A 109 9.49 4.00 -3.01
N ALA A 110 10.71 4.34 -3.45
CA ALA A 110 10.91 5.08 -4.69
C ALA A 110 10.52 4.27 -5.93
N SER A 111 10.80 2.96 -5.94
CA SER A 111 10.40 2.08 -7.05
C SER A 111 8.88 1.98 -7.16
N TRP A 112 8.17 1.84 -6.04
CA TRP A 112 6.71 1.93 -6.02
C TRP A 112 6.24 3.27 -6.61
N GLN A 113 6.83 4.39 -6.18
CA GLN A 113 6.40 5.74 -6.60
C GLN A 113 6.57 5.94 -8.08
N GLN A 114 7.63 5.35 -8.62
CA GLN A 114 7.82 5.26 -10.05
C GLN A 114 6.72 4.46 -10.75
N THR A 115 6.36 3.27 -10.23
CA THR A 115 5.26 2.47 -10.79
C THR A 115 3.92 3.22 -10.80
N LEU A 116 3.56 3.94 -9.73
CA LEU A 116 2.34 4.77 -9.72
C LEU A 116 2.37 5.83 -10.81
N ARG A 117 3.49 6.54 -10.93
CA ARG A 117 3.62 7.60 -11.92
C ARG A 117 3.53 7.05 -13.34
N GLU A 118 4.18 5.93 -13.61
CA GLU A 118 4.16 5.26 -14.92
C GLU A 118 2.76 4.74 -15.28
N GLY A 119 1.97 4.28 -14.28
CA GLY A 119 0.57 3.93 -14.48
C GLY A 119 -0.33 5.12 -14.83
N GLY A 120 0.06 6.33 -14.41
CA GLY A 120 -0.66 7.57 -14.68
C GLY A 120 -1.93 7.75 -13.84
N LEU A 121 -2.54 8.92 -13.94
CA LEU A 121 -3.73 9.28 -13.15
C LEU A 121 -4.91 8.31 -13.39
N GLU A 122 -5.12 7.89 -14.63
CA GLU A 122 -6.23 7.01 -15.02
C GLU A 122 -6.19 5.65 -14.30
N ASN A 123 -5.00 5.07 -14.14
CA ASN A 123 -4.81 3.78 -13.47
C ASN A 123 -4.39 3.94 -12.00
N SER A 124 -4.35 5.17 -11.47
CA SER A 124 -3.76 5.45 -10.15
C SER A 124 -4.47 4.73 -9.01
N ALA A 125 -5.80 4.57 -9.09
CA ALA A 125 -6.56 3.83 -8.10
C ALA A 125 -6.17 2.35 -8.07
N ASP A 126 -6.08 1.71 -9.25
CA ASP A 126 -5.70 0.30 -9.36
C ASP A 126 -4.25 0.08 -8.90
N VAL A 127 -3.33 0.98 -9.25
CA VAL A 127 -1.94 0.89 -8.81
C VAL A 127 -1.79 1.12 -7.30
N LEU A 128 -2.59 2.00 -6.71
CA LEU A 128 -2.66 2.16 -5.26
C LEU A 128 -3.17 0.88 -4.58
N GLU A 129 -4.21 0.26 -5.10
CA GLU A 129 -4.77 -0.99 -4.55
C GLU A 129 -3.80 -2.17 -4.68
N GLN A 130 -2.99 -2.22 -5.75
CA GLN A 130 -1.99 -3.26 -5.98
C GLN A 130 -0.65 -3.01 -5.26
N GLN A 131 -0.57 -1.94 -4.47
CA GLN A 131 0.67 -1.46 -3.86
C GLN A 131 1.47 -2.56 -3.15
N ASN A 132 0.83 -3.37 -2.30
CA ASN A 132 1.55 -4.40 -1.56
C ASN A 132 2.19 -5.43 -2.49
N ALA A 133 1.42 -5.91 -3.47
CA ALA A 133 1.87 -6.92 -4.43
C ALA A 133 3.04 -6.40 -5.29
N VAL A 134 3.00 -5.13 -5.68
CA VAL A 134 4.10 -4.45 -6.38
C VAL A 134 5.34 -4.36 -5.49
N MET A 135 5.20 -3.93 -4.23
CA MET A 135 6.34 -3.84 -3.30
C MET A 135 6.96 -5.20 -2.99
N VAL A 136 6.13 -6.24 -2.83
CA VAL A 136 6.56 -7.62 -2.63
C VAL A 136 7.34 -8.14 -3.84
N ASP A 137 6.88 -7.85 -5.06
CA ASP A 137 7.60 -8.25 -6.27
C ASP A 137 8.97 -7.54 -6.39
N ILE A 138 9.01 -6.22 -6.16
CA ILE A 138 10.26 -5.43 -6.18
C ILE A 138 11.24 -5.97 -5.12
N TRP A 139 10.77 -6.18 -3.90
CA TRP A 139 11.56 -6.74 -2.81
C TRP A 139 12.08 -8.14 -3.15
N GLY A 140 11.21 -9.02 -3.62
CA GLY A 140 11.57 -10.38 -3.99
C GLY A 140 12.61 -10.44 -5.11
N LYS A 141 12.50 -9.56 -6.12
CA LYS A 141 13.55 -9.38 -7.15
C LYS A 141 14.87 -8.96 -6.53
N ALA A 142 14.84 -7.94 -5.67
CA ALA A 142 16.05 -7.38 -5.07
C ALA A 142 16.77 -8.36 -4.12
N THR A 143 16.03 -9.26 -3.47
CA THR A 143 16.59 -10.31 -2.59
C THR A 143 16.93 -11.61 -3.32
N GLY A 144 16.61 -11.73 -4.61
CA GLY A 144 16.89 -12.93 -5.40
C GLY A 144 15.98 -14.11 -5.09
N LEU A 145 14.73 -13.86 -4.69
CA LEU A 145 13.73 -14.93 -4.58
C LEU A 145 13.46 -15.53 -5.97
N GLY A 146 13.32 -16.85 -6.04
CA GLY A 146 12.96 -17.52 -7.29
C GLY A 146 11.58 -17.12 -7.78
N ASP A 147 11.38 -17.09 -9.11
CA ASP A 147 10.16 -16.56 -9.74
C ASP A 147 8.88 -17.19 -9.16
N LYS A 148 8.82 -18.51 -9.02
CA LYS A 148 7.65 -19.20 -8.43
C LYS A 148 7.28 -18.72 -7.03
N VAL A 149 8.27 -18.41 -6.19
CA VAL A 149 8.03 -17.92 -4.83
C VAL A 149 7.54 -16.48 -4.88
N ARG A 150 8.11 -15.67 -5.78
CA ARG A 150 7.67 -14.28 -5.99
C ARG A 150 6.26 -14.20 -6.51
N ASP A 151 5.91 -15.01 -7.50
CA ASP A 151 4.56 -15.08 -8.08
C ASP A 151 3.54 -15.46 -7.00
N SER A 152 3.85 -16.48 -6.19
CA SER A 152 2.99 -16.87 -5.05
C SER A 152 2.81 -15.73 -4.05
N LEU A 153 3.88 -15.06 -3.64
CA LEU A 153 3.80 -13.97 -2.66
C LEU A 153 3.07 -12.74 -3.24
N HIS A 154 3.19 -12.50 -4.54
CA HIS A 154 2.46 -11.45 -5.25
C HIS A 154 0.95 -11.75 -5.26
N ASP A 155 0.57 -12.97 -5.65
CA ASP A 155 -0.83 -13.41 -5.67
C ASP A 155 -1.45 -13.40 -4.27
N ASP A 156 -0.71 -13.88 -3.26
CA ASP A 156 -1.13 -13.83 -1.86
C ASP A 156 -1.33 -12.38 -1.41
N ALA A 157 -0.42 -11.47 -1.75
CA ALA A 157 -0.53 -10.06 -1.42
C ALA A 157 -1.78 -9.40 -2.06
N LEU A 158 -2.11 -9.72 -3.32
CA LEU A 158 -3.33 -9.23 -3.97
C LEU A 158 -4.58 -9.76 -3.27
N ASN A 159 -4.63 -11.07 -3.02
CA ASN A 159 -5.78 -11.73 -2.39
C ASN A 159 -6.02 -11.24 -0.96
N ASP A 160 -4.96 -11.18 -0.15
CA ASP A 160 -5.03 -10.74 1.23
C ASP A 160 -5.40 -9.26 1.34
N THR A 161 -4.87 -8.41 0.45
CA THR A 161 -5.21 -6.98 0.44
C THR A 161 -6.68 -6.79 0.09
N SER A 162 -7.17 -7.50 -0.94
CA SER A 162 -8.58 -7.48 -1.33
C SER A 162 -9.51 -7.97 -0.21
N ALA A 163 -9.15 -9.07 0.45
CA ALA A 163 -9.89 -9.61 1.58
C ALA A 163 -9.90 -8.63 2.78
N ALA A 164 -8.74 -8.04 3.10
CA ALA A 164 -8.61 -7.04 4.15
C ALA A 164 -9.43 -5.78 3.88
N ARG A 165 -9.44 -5.31 2.62
CA ARG A 165 -10.29 -4.21 2.17
C ARG A 165 -11.76 -4.52 2.38
N GLY A 166 -12.23 -5.68 1.93
CA GLY A 166 -13.62 -6.11 2.14
C GLY A 166 -13.99 -6.17 3.63
N ASN A 167 -13.09 -6.67 4.47
CA ASN A 167 -13.28 -6.72 5.92
C ASN A 167 -13.35 -5.32 6.55
N ALA A 168 -12.47 -4.40 6.14
CA ALA A 168 -12.44 -3.03 6.64
C ALA A 168 -13.68 -2.25 6.21
N LEU A 169 -14.11 -2.37 4.94
CA LEU A 169 -15.30 -1.73 4.40
C LEU A 169 -16.57 -2.07 5.19
N ARG A 170 -16.75 -3.34 5.58
CA ARG A 170 -17.90 -3.76 6.41
C ARG A 170 -17.98 -3.09 7.79
N ASN A 171 -16.87 -2.53 8.28
CA ASN A 171 -16.82 -1.80 9.55
C ASN A 171 -16.94 -0.27 9.37
N LEU A 172 -16.90 0.20 8.12
CA LEU A 172 -16.98 1.62 7.73
C LEU A 172 -18.35 1.99 7.12
N SER A 173 -19.12 1.00 6.66
CA SER A 173 -20.56 1.10 6.38
C SER A 173 -21.36 1.20 7.68
#